data_AF-A0A645IS78-F1
#
_entry.id   AF-A0A645IS78-F1
#
_cell.length_a   1.000
_cell.length_b   1.000
_cell.length_c   1.000
_cell.angle_alpha   90.00
_cell.angle_beta   90.00
_cell.angle_gamma   90.00
#
_symmetry.space_group_name_H-M   'P 1'
#
loop_
_entity.id
_entity.type
_entity.pdbx_description
1 polymer ?
#
loop_
_entity_poly.entity_id
_entity_poly.type
_entity_poly.pdbx_seq_one_letter_code
_entity_poly.pdbx_strand_id
1 'polypeptide(L)'
;MWGHNPGIRDYSAREWSGMLNGFYLKRWHKFLVAADTAMESKRDFDEARFNEALCAWERSWAEQREEYPTQPIGDSVETAERLWVKYNKKLTVLD
;
A
#
# COMPACT_ATOMS: atom_id res chain seq x y z
N MET A 1 7.55 -4.61 9.03
CA MET A 1 7.65 -4.23 10.46
C MET A 1 9.09 -3.91 10.81
N TRP A 2 9.35 -2.98 11.73
CA TRP A 2 10.72 -2.68 12.19
C TRP A 2 11.17 -3.58 13.36
N GLY A 3 10.21 -4.14 14.11
CA GLY A 3 10.42 -5.12 15.17
C GLY A 3 9.09 -5.75 15.58
N HIS A 4 9.08 -6.58 16.63
CA HIS A 4 7.86 -7.25 17.10
C HIS A 4 6.79 -6.31 17.68
N ASN A 5 7.17 -5.06 17.99
CA ASN A 5 6.28 -4.02 18.48
C ASN A 5 5.53 -3.32 17.31
N PRO A 6 4.19 -3.35 17.27
CA PRO A 6 3.41 -2.66 16.24
C PRO A 6 3.47 -1.13 16.34
N GLY A 7 3.86 -0.56 17.49
CA GLY A 7 3.92 0.90 17.69
C GLY A 7 4.95 1.63 16.83
N ILE A 8 5.86 0.91 16.17
CA ILE A 8 6.84 1.44 15.21
C ILE A 8 6.63 0.90 13.79
N ARG A 9 5.43 0.38 13.51
CA ARG A 9 5.01 -0.02 12.17
C ARG A 9 5.15 1.18 11.23
N ASP A 10 5.71 0.95 10.05
CA ASP A 10 5.99 1.97 9.02
C ASP A 10 6.96 3.12 9.40
N TYR A 11 7.64 3.08 10.55
CA TYR A 11 8.61 4.12 10.95
C TYR A 11 9.68 4.40 9.86
N SER A 12 10.15 3.35 9.18
CA SER A 12 11.11 3.45 8.08
C SER A 12 10.47 3.25 6.70
N ALA A 13 9.23 3.72 6.51
CA ALA A 13 8.56 3.62 5.22
C ALA A 13 9.34 4.29 4.09
N ARG A 14 9.26 3.71 2.89
CA ARG A 14 9.95 4.16 1.68
C ARG A 14 9.05 3.99 0.46
N GLU A 15 8.98 4.99 -0.41
CA GLU A 15 8.24 4.94 -1.67
C GLU A 15 9.08 4.31 -2.79
N TRP A 16 9.67 3.14 -2.53
CA TRP A 16 10.51 2.45 -3.50
C TRP A 16 9.67 1.57 -4.44
N SER A 17 10.03 1.52 -5.72
CA SER A 17 9.29 0.81 -6.78
C SER A 17 8.84 -0.62 -6.38
N GLY A 18 9.76 -1.45 -5.89
CA GLY A 18 9.43 -2.80 -5.41
C GLY A 18 8.52 -2.82 -4.18
N MET A 19 8.69 -1.88 -3.24
CA MET A 19 7.85 -1.78 -2.05
C MET A 19 6.43 -1.28 -2.36
N LEU A 20 6.30 -0.32 -3.28
CA LEU A 20 5.00 0.22 -3.67
C LEU A 20 4.11 -0.89 -4.25
N ASN A 21 4.63 -1.71 -5.16
CA ASN A 21 3.88 -2.81 -5.75
C ASN A 21 3.78 -4.03 -4.82
N GLY A 22 4.91 -4.45 -4.24
CA GLY A 22 5.04 -5.68 -3.47
C GLY A 22 4.40 -5.62 -2.08
N PHE A 23 4.33 -4.43 -1.47
CA PHE A 23 3.91 -4.23 -0.09
C PHE A 23 2.72 -3.26 0.06
N TYR A 24 2.92 -1.98 -0.26
CA TYR A 24 1.92 -0.94 0.04
C TYR A 24 0.64 -1.07 -0.79
N LEU A 25 0.76 -1.35 -2.10
CA LEU A 25 -0.41 -1.58 -2.96
C LEU A 25 -1.23 -2.79 -2.48
N LYS A 26 -0.56 -3.88 -2.09
CA LYS A 26 -1.23 -5.08 -1.56
C LYS A 26 -1.97 -4.77 -0.24
N ARG A 27 -1.44 -3.91 0.62
CA ARG A 27 -2.13 -3.44 1.84
C ARG A 27 -3.41 -2.69 1.52
N TRP A 28 -3.33 -1.71 0.61
CA TRP A 28 -4.50 -0.96 0.14
C TRP A 28 -5.56 -1.86 -0.47
N HIS A 29 -5.16 -2.81 -1.32
CA HIS A 29 -6.08 -3.76 -1.91
C HIS A 29 -6.79 -4.61 -0.85
N LYS A 30 -6.05 -5.15 0.14
CA LYS A 30 -6.64 -5.90 1.26
C LYS A 30 -7.65 -5.07 2.05
N PHE A 31 -7.34 -3.80 2.31
CA PHE A 31 -8.24 -2.89 3.01
C PHE A 31 -9.53 -2.67 2.21
N LEU A 32 -9.42 -2.31 0.93
CA LEU A 32 -10.58 -2.05 0.08
C LEU A 32 -11.49 -3.28 -0.02
N VAL A 33 -10.92 -4.47 -0.24
CA VAL A 33 -11.71 -5.72 -0.27
C VAL A 33 -12.44 -5.98 1.05
N ALA A 34 -11.77 -5.77 2.18
CA ALA A 34 -12.37 -5.99 3.49
C ALA A 34 -13.46 -4.96 3.81
N ALA A 35 -13.26 -3.69 3.43
CA ALA A 35 -14.24 -2.63 3.55
C ALA A 35 -15.47 -2.90 2.66
N ASP A 36 -15.26 -3.26 1.39
CA ASP A 36 -16.33 -3.64 0.45
C ASP A 36 -17.14 -4.82 0.98
N THR A 37 -16.47 -5.86 1.49
CA THR A 37 -17.13 -7.02 2.08
C THR A 37 -18.01 -6.65 3.27
N ALA A 38 -17.56 -5.73 4.13
CA ALA A 38 -18.33 -5.26 5.28
C ALA A 38 -19.57 -4.48 4.82
N MET A 39 -19.41 -3.58 3.84
CA MET A 39 -20.52 -2.83 3.23
C MET A 39 -21.57 -3.74 2.60
N GLU A 40 -21.15 -4.68 1.74
CA GLU A 40 -22.04 -5.65 1.08
C GLU A 40 -22.78 -6.53 2.09
N SER A 41 -22.09 -6.90 3.17
CA SER A 41 -22.65 -7.68 4.26
C SER A 41 -23.51 -6.88 5.24
N LYS A 42 -23.63 -5.55 5.07
CA LYS A 42 -24.31 -4.63 6.00
C LYS A 42 -23.83 -4.78 7.44
N ARG A 43 -22.52 -4.95 7.63
CA ARG A 43 -21.86 -5.06 8.92
C ARG A 43 -20.80 -3.99 9.04
N ASP A 44 -20.49 -3.61 10.27
CA ASP A 44 -19.39 -2.69 10.53
C ASP A 44 -18.05 -3.34 10.18
N PHE A 45 -17.10 -2.51 9.75
CA PHE A 45 -15.73 -2.94 9.47
C PHE A 45 -15.00 -3.24 10.78
N ASP A 46 -14.62 -4.51 10.98
CA ASP A 46 -13.84 -4.95 12.14
C ASP A 46 -12.36 -4.61 11.95
N GLU A 47 -12.01 -3.38 12.34
CA GLU A 47 -10.66 -2.84 12.20
C GLU A 47 -9.62 -3.64 12.99
N ALA A 48 -9.96 -4.12 14.20
CA ALA A 48 -9.04 -4.85 15.06
C ALA A 48 -8.63 -6.18 14.40
N ARG A 49 -9.62 -6.94 13.92
CA ARG A 49 -9.38 -8.20 13.21
C ARG A 49 -8.65 -7.99 11.89
N PHE A 50 -9.01 -6.93 11.14
CA PHE A 50 -8.29 -6.59 9.92
C PHE A 50 -6.82 -6.29 10.19
N ASN A 51 -6.54 -5.45 11.19
CA ASN A 51 -5.17 -5.08 11.54
C ASN A 51 -4.33 -6.27 12.01
N GLU A 52 -4.92 -7.18 12.79
CA GLU A 52 -4.27 -8.44 13.19
C GLU A 52 -3.88 -9.27 11.96
N ALA A 53 -4.84 -9.53 11.07
CA ALA A 53 -4.60 -10.30 9.84
C ALA A 53 -3.57 -9.62 8.93
N LEU A 54 -3.62 -8.30 8.82
CA LEU A 54 -2.68 -7.52 8.03
C LEU A 54 -1.27 -7.61 8.62
N CYS A 55 -1.10 -7.47 9.93
CA CYS A 55 0.20 -7.60 10.59
C CYS A 55 0.82 -8.99 10.40
N ALA A 56 0.01 -10.05 10.49
CA ALA A 56 0.46 -11.41 10.22
C ALA A 56 0.95 -11.56 8.77
N TRP A 57 0.20 -11.00 7.81
CA TRP A 57 0.62 -11.00 6.41
C TRP A 57 1.90 -10.18 6.19
N GLU A 58 2.04 -9.00 6.81
CA GLU A 58 3.25 -8.16 6.68
C GLU A 58 4.50 -8.86 7.23
N ARG A 59 4.37 -9.65 8.30
CA ARG A 59 5.45 -10.49 8.83
C ARG A 59 5.87 -11.54 7.81
N SER A 60 4.90 -12.28 7.29
CA SER A 60 5.17 -13.31 6.27
C SER A 60 5.79 -12.69 5.00
N TRP A 61 5.30 -11.53 4.56
CA TRP A 61 5.89 -10.82 3.42
C TRP A 61 7.36 -10.45 3.65
N ALA A 62 7.72 -10.01 4.86
CA ALA A 62 9.09 -9.65 5.21
C ALA A 62 10.07 -10.85 5.21
N GLU A 63 9.55 -12.08 5.28
CA GLU A 63 10.33 -13.32 5.22
C GLU A 63 10.51 -13.83 3.78
N GLN A 64 9.78 -13.26 2.81
CA GLN A 64 9.88 -13.64 1.40
C GLN A 64 11.20 -13.17 0.78
N ARG A 65 11.64 -13.91 -0.24
CA ARG A 65 12.82 -13.57 -1.04
C ARG A 65 12.36 -13.30 -2.47
N GLU A 66 12.11 -12.04 -2.75
CA GLU A 66 11.78 -11.55 -4.09
C GLU A 66 13.02 -10.88 -4.70
N GLU A 67 13.19 -11.01 -6.02
CA GLU A 67 14.21 -10.28 -6.77
C GLU A 67 13.63 -8.99 -7.34
N TYR A 68 14.38 -7.90 -7.24
CA TYR A 68 13.97 -6.60 -7.77
C TYR A 68 15.03 -6.05 -8.74
N PRO A 69 14.62 -5.38 -9.83
CA PRO A 69 15.56 -4.75 -10.76
C PRO A 69 16.46 -3.73 -10.06
N THR A 70 17.75 -3.74 -10.39
CA THR A 70 18.74 -2.78 -9.89
C THR A 70 19.00 -1.62 -10.85
N GLN A 71 18.46 -1.71 -12.07
CA GLN A 71 18.55 -0.68 -13.09
C GLN A 71 17.18 -0.02 -13.28
N PRO A 72 17.13 1.31 -13.48
CA PRO A 72 15.88 2.00 -13.76
C PRO A 72 15.32 1.58 -15.12
N ILE A 73 14.00 1.66 -15.26
CA ILE A 73 13.28 1.34 -16.50
C ILE A 73 12.27 2.48 -16.77
N GLY A 74 12.27 2.99 -18.00
CA GLY A 74 11.36 4.04 -18.45
C GLY A 74 11.89 5.46 -18.28
N ASP A 75 11.05 6.44 -18.63
CA ASP A 75 11.33 7.87 -18.52
C ASP A 75 10.52 8.48 -17.35
N SER A 76 11.23 9.14 -16.43
CA SER A 76 10.64 9.75 -15.24
C SER A 76 9.87 11.03 -15.55
N VAL A 77 10.30 11.81 -16.54
CA VAL A 77 9.63 13.05 -16.97
C VAL A 77 8.31 12.70 -17.65
N GLU A 78 8.35 11.78 -18.62
CA GLU A 78 7.13 11.33 -19.31
C GLU A 78 6.10 10.74 -18.33
N THR A 79 6.58 9.95 -17.36
CA THR A 79 5.71 9.38 -16.32
C THR A 79 5.09 10.45 -15.41
N ALA A 80 5.88 11.44 -15.00
CA ALA A 80 5.38 12.55 -14.18
C ALA A 80 4.33 13.37 -14.93
N GLU A 81 4.56 13.71 -16.19
CA GLU A 81 3.61 14.43 -17.03
C GLU A 81 2.28 13.66 -17.18
N ARG A 82 2.36 12.35 -17.45
CA ARG A 82 1.18 11.49 -17.54
C ARG A 82 0.36 11.47 -16.25
N LEU A 83 1.02 11.37 -15.09
CA LEU A 83 0.36 11.38 -13.80
C LEU A 83 -0.26 12.75 -13.50
N TRP A 84 0.44 13.84 -13.81
CA TRP A 84 -0.07 15.20 -13.67
C TRP A 84 -1.36 15.40 -14.47
N VAL A 85 -1.35 15.07 -15.76
CA VAL A 85 -2.54 15.17 -16.63
C VAL A 85 -3.72 14.38 -16.06
N LYS A 86 -3.46 13.18 -15.54
CA LYS A 86 -4.51 12.30 -15.01
C LYS A 86 -5.12 12.79 -13.69
N TYR A 87 -4.30 13.29 -12.77
CA TYR A 87 -4.71 13.50 -11.38
C TYR A 87 -4.82 14.98 -10.97
N ASN A 88 -4.09 15.91 -11.60
CA ASN A 88 -4.02 17.32 -11.15
C ASN A 88 -5.40 17.97 -10.98
N LYS A 89 -6.28 17.83 -11.98
CA LYS A 89 -7.64 18.42 -11.93
C LYS A 89 -8.50 17.89 -10.79
N LYS A 90 -8.21 16.69 -10.25
CA LYS A 90 -8.94 16.10 -9.12
C LYS A 90 -8.38 16.56 -7.77
N LEU A 91 -7.14 17.06 -7.76
CA LEU A 91 -6.47 17.56 -6.56
C LEU A 91 -6.78 19.04 -6.32
N THR A 92 -7.04 19.82 -7.36
CA THR A 92 -7.35 21.26 -7.27
C THR A 92 -8.82 21.59 -6.95
N VAL A 93 -9.65 20.61 -6.57
CA VAL A 93 -11.09 20.80 -6.23
C VAL A 93 -11.31 20.74 -4.70
N LEU A 94 -10.25 20.93 -3.91
CA LEU A 94 -10.32 20.94 -2.45
C LEU A 94 -10.33 22.37 -1.85
N ASP A 95 -10.58 23.39 -2.68
CA ASP A 95 -10.78 24.79 -2.27
C ASP A 95 -12.27 25.15 -2.18
#